data_AF-A0A7I8ICS8-F1
#
_entry.id   AF-A0A7I8ICS8-F1
#
_cell.length_a   1.000
_cell.length_b   1.000
_cell.length_c   1.000
_cell.angle_alpha   90.00
_cell.angle_beta   90.00
_cell.angle_gamma   90.00
#
_symmetry.space_group_name_H-M   'P 1'
#
loop_
_entity.id
_entity.type
_entity.pdbx_description
1 polymer ?
#
loop_
_entity_poly.entity_id
_entity_poly.type
_entity_poly.pdbx_seq_one_letter_code
_entity_poly.pdbx_strand_id
1 'polypeptide(L)'
;MAFNWMRSVGFLQLVLPSMLWGLLFLPASQSAITEEVFALKEIKKAIFEDPLSRLSDWNVDDDDPCGWSGVSCSAARDHVVTLDLSHSFLEGFLAPELGSLKFLQELYASY
;
A
#
# COMPACT_ATOMS: atom_id res chain seq x y z
N MET A 1 -17.44 67.98 -1.40
CA MET A 1 -16.03 67.85 -1.80
C MET A 1 -15.61 66.42 -1.49
N ALA A 2 -15.46 65.60 -2.53
CA ALA A 2 -15.05 64.21 -2.41
C ALA A 2 -13.52 64.16 -2.37
N PHE A 3 -12.93 63.60 -1.31
CA PHE A 3 -11.52 63.26 -1.27
C PHE A 3 -11.36 61.80 -0.83
N ASN A 4 -11.02 60.98 -1.83
CA ASN A 4 -10.69 59.57 -1.80
C ASN A 4 -9.58 59.25 -0.80
N TRP A 5 -9.78 58.30 0.12
CA TRP A 5 -8.70 57.53 0.76
C TRP A 5 -9.16 56.10 1.12
N MET A 6 -9.74 55.38 0.16
CA MET A 6 -9.98 53.93 0.29
C MET A 6 -9.58 53.20 -1.00
N ARG A 7 -8.32 53.36 -1.36
CA ARG A 7 -7.60 52.48 -2.29
C ARG A 7 -6.21 52.30 -1.69
N SER A 8 -5.74 51.05 -1.65
CA SER A 8 -4.39 50.64 -1.22
C SER A 8 -4.18 50.37 0.28
N VAL A 9 -4.93 49.42 0.84
CA VAL A 9 -4.40 48.56 1.90
C VAL A 9 -4.28 47.16 1.32
N GLY A 10 -3.07 46.62 1.38
CA GLY A 10 -2.52 45.71 0.39
C GLY A 10 -3.13 44.32 0.35
N PHE A 11 -3.31 43.85 -0.88
CA PHE A 11 -3.53 42.45 -1.27
C PHE A 11 -2.41 41.47 -0.85
N LEU A 12 -1.41 41.93 -0.09
CA LEU A 12 -0.20 41.17 0.29
C LEU A 12 -0.29 40.46 1.66
N GLN A 13 -1.42 40.54 2.37
CA GLN A 13 -1.60 39.91 3.69
C GLN A 13 -2.40 38.58 3.66
N LEU A 14 -2.88 38.12 2.50
CA LEU A 14 -3.73 36.91 2.37
C LEU A 14 -3.02 35.67 1.81
N VAL A 15 -1.72 35.73 1.57
CA VAL A 15 -0.94 34.55 1.12
C VAL A 15 -0.38 33.70 2.27
N LEU A 16 -0.27 34.26 3.48
CA LEU A 16 0.28 33.56 4.65
C LEU A 16 -0.64 32.48 5.26
N PRO A 17 -1.99 32.56 5.26
CA PRO A 17 -2.81 31.50 5.83
C PRO A 17 -3.03 30.30 4.89
N SER A 18 -2.72 30.42 3.59
CA SER A 18 -2.87 29.29 2.65
C SER A 18 -1.69 28.31 2.69
N MET A 19 -0.47 28.79 2.99
CA MET A 19 0.70 27.90 3.15
C MET A 19 0.64 27.06 4.44
N LEU A 20 -0.05 27.52 5.50
CA LEU A 20 -0.27 26.70 6.70
C LEU A 20 -1.35 25.63 6.51
N TRP A 21 -2.25 25.78 5.54
CA TRP A 21 -3.28 24.78 5.26
C TRP A 21 -2.74 23.57 4.50
N GLY A 22 -1.69 23.75 3.70
CA GLY A 22 -0.99 22.66 3.00
C GLY A 22 -0.14 21.77 3.92
N LEU A 23 0.31 22.30 5.06
CA LEU A 23 1.07 21.54 6.06
C LEU A 23 0.19 20.62 6.94
N LEU A 24 -1.14 20.81 6.92
CA LEU A 24 -2.11 20.00 7.67
C LEU A 24 -2.69 18.83 6.87
N PHE A 25 -2.40 18.75 5.56
CA PHE A 25 -2.74 17.61 4.72
C PHE A 25 -1.48 16.78 4.42
N LEU A 26 -0.90 16.13 5.44
CA LEU A 26 -0.10 14.94 5.16
C LEU A 26 -1.10 13.80 4.89
N PRO A 27 -1.16 13.23 3.67
CA PRO A 27 -1.87 11.96 3.50
C PRO A 27 -1.12 10.92 4.32
N ALA A 28 -1.78 10.38 5.34
CA ALA A 28 -1.27 9.26 6.10
C ALA A 28 -1.28 7.99 5.24
N SER A 29 -0.16 7.27 5.25
CA SER A 29 -0.04 5.82 5.06
C SER A 29 -0.59 5.22 3.76
N GLN A 30 -0.04 5.61 2.60
CA GLN A 30 -0.07 4.74 1.41
C GLN A 30 1.20 3.87 1.30
N SER A 31 2.30 4.24 1.98
CA SER A 31 3.62 3.63 1.79
C SER A 31 3.74 2.20 2.32
N ALA A 32 2.99 1.82 3.35
CA ALA A 32 3.12 0.51 3.98
C ALA A 32 2.57 -0.61 3.09
N ILE A 33 1.34 -0.44 2.57
CA ILE A 33 0.76 -1.39 1.60
C ILE A 33 1.64 -1.50 0.36
N THR A 34 2.22 -0.40 -0.14
CA THR A 34 3.08 -0.47 -1.34
C THR A 34 4.34 -1.33 -1.11
N GLU A 35 4.92 -1.34 0.10
CA GLU A 35 6.05 -2.22 0.43
C GLU A 35 5.62 -3.69 0.48
N GLU A 36 4.46 -3.98 1.06
CA GLU A 36 3.94 -5.35 1.17
C GLU A 36 3.51 -5.91 -0.19
N VAL A 37 2.91 -5.08 -1.04
CA VAL A 37 2.58 -5.41 -2.44
C VAL A 37 3.84 -5.77 -3.21
N PHE A 38 4.92 -4.99 -3.06
CA PHE A 38 6.20 -5.32 -3.69
C PHE A 38 6.75 -6.66 -3.17
N ALA A 39 6.68 -6.90 -1.86
CA ALA A 39 7.14 -8.13 -1.25
C ALA A 39 6.40 -9.37 -1.79
N LEU A 40 5.08 -9.29 -1.88
CA LEU A 40 4.25 -10.35 -2.45
C LEU A 40 4.58 -10.60 -3.94
N LYS A 41 4.90 -9.55 -4.70
CA LYS A 41 5.36 -9.69 -6.10
C LYS A 41 6.68 -10.47 -6.19
N GLU A 42 7.63 -10.21 -5.31
CA GLU A 42 8.90 -10.97 -5.28
C GLU A 42 8.69 -12.42 -4.81
N ILE A 43 7.79 -12.66 -3.85
CA ILE A 43 7.38 -14.02 -3.46
C ILE A 43 6.80 -14.78 -4.66
N LYS A 44 5.90 -14.16 -5.42
CA LYS A 44 5.34 -14.78 -6.63
C LYS A 44 6.41 -15.12 -7.66
N LYS A 45 7.41 -14.25 -7.85
CA LYS A 45 8.53 -14.53 -8.79
C LYS A 45 9.43 -15.67 -8.32
N ALA A 46 9.54 -15.90 -7.02
CA ALA A 46 10.31 -17.01 -6.45
C ALA A 46 9.63 -18.38 -6.62
N ILE A 47 8.38 -18.39 -7.08
CA ILE A 47 7.60 -19.58 -7.39
C ILE A 47 7.69 -19.84 -8.89
N PHE A 48 8.24 -20.99 -9.26
CA PHE A 48 8.49 -21.36 -10.66
C PHE A 48 7.48 -22.38 -11.20
N GLU A 49 6.76 -23.11 -10.34
CA GLU A 49 5.59 -23.91 -10.74
C GLU A 49 4.36 -23.54 -9.89
N ASP A 50 3.24 -23.30 -10.57
CA ASP A 50 1.91 -23.09 -9.97
C ASP A 50 0.85 -23.94 -10.69
N PRO A 51 0.80 -25.26 -10.44
CA PRO A 51 -0.03 -26.20 -11.21
C PRO A 51 -1.53 -25.92 -11.08
N LEU A 52 -1.96 -25.35 -9.95
CA LEU A 52 -3.36 -25.02 -9.67
C LEU A 52 -3.71 -23.57 -10.01
N SER A 53 -2.76 -22.81 -10.56
CA SER A 53 -2.92 -21.37 -10.86
C SER A 53 -3.41 -20.57 -9.65
N ARG A 54 -2.95 -20.93 -8.45
CA ARG A 54 -3.41 -20.34 -7.19
C ARG A 54 -3.00 -18.89 -7.07
N LEU A 55 -1.91 -18.49 -7.71
CA LEU A 55 -1.35 -17.13 -7.69
C LEU A 55 -1.71 -16.34 -8.95
N SER A 56 -2.66 -16.82 -9.75
CA SER A 56 -3.03 -16.20 -11.03
C SER A 56 -3.63 -14.80 -10.88
N ASP A 57 -4.36 -14.55 -9.79
CA ASP A 57 -5.00 -13.28 -9.45
C ASP A 57 -4.09 -12.29 -8.71
N TRP A 58 -2.86 -12.69 -8.37
CA TRP A 58 -1.84 -11.79 -7.85
C TRP A 58 -1.36 -10.86 -8.96
N ASN A 59 -2.09 -9.78 -9.18
CA ASN A 59 -1.87 -8.87 -10.28
C ASN A 59 -0.73 -7.89 -9.95
N VAL A 60 0.27 -7.83 -10.82
CA VAL A 60 1.42 -6.95 -10.66
C VAL A 60 1.07 -5.47 -10.81
N ASP A 61 -0.08 -5.15 -11.40
CA ASP A 61 -0.56 -3.78 -11.58
C ASP A 61 -1.62 -3.37 -10.55
N ASP A 62 -1.99 -4.27 -9.64
CA ASP A 62 -2.92 -3.97 -8.56
C ASP A 62 -2.17 -3.46 -7.31
N ASP A 63 -2.76 -2.45 -6.69
CA ASP A 63 -2.26 -1.79 -5.49
C ASP A 63 -2.94 -2.33 -4.21
N ASP A 64 -4.03 -3.10 -4.33
CA ASP A 64 -4.72 -3.74 -3.20
C ASP A 64 -4.46 -5.26 -3.16
N PRO A 65 -3.52 -5.76 -2.32
CA PRO A 65 -3.23 -7.18 -2.23
C PRO A 65 -4.30 -7.95 -1.45
N CYS A 66 -5.21 -7.27 -0.75
CA CYS A 66 -6.21 -7.92 0.11
C CYS A 66 -7.30 -8.67 -0.66
N GLY A 67 -7.37 -8.45 -1.98
CA GLY A 67 -8.24 -9.21 -2.89
C GLY A 67 -7.60 -10.48 -3.46
N TRP A 68 -6.31 -10.70 -3.22
CA TRP A 68 -5.57 -11.81 -3.83
C TRP A 68 -5.82 -13.13 -3.11
N SER A 69 -5.83 -14.21 -3.88
CA SER A 69 -6.00 -15.57 -3.37
C SER A 69 -4.94 -15.90 -2.32
N GLY A 70 -5.41 -16.32 -1.13
CA GLY A 70 -4.54 -16.69 -0.03
C GLY A 70 -4.01 -15.50 0.80
N VAL A 71 -4.33 -14.25 0.44
CA VAL A 71 -3.93 -13.08 1.21
C VAL A 71 -5.09 -12.64 2.10
N SER A 72 -4.84 -12.42 3.39
CA SER A 72 -5.78 -11.74 4.29
C SER A 72 -5.11 -10.55 4.95
N CYS A 73 -5.86 -9.46 5.04
CA CYS A 73 -5.40 -8.20 5.61
C CYS A 73 -6.03 -7.92 6.98
N SER A 74 -5.44 -6.96 7.69
CA SER A 74 -5.98 -6.38 8.90
C SER A 74 -7.42 -5.87 8.69
N ALA A 75 -8.16 -5.65 9.79
CA ALA A 75 -9.50 -5.09 9.71
C ALA A 75 -9.53 -3.69 9.05
N ALA A 76 -8.43 -2.93 9.17
CA ALA A 76 -8.26 -1.63 8.53
C ALA A 76 -7.81 -1.70 7.06
N ARG A 77 -7.50 -2.91 6.55
CA ARG A 77 -6.96 -3.17 5.20
C ARG A 77 -5.68 -2.39 4.88
N ASP A 78 -4.88 -2.11 5.90
CA ASP A 78 -3.62 -1.37 5.80
C ASP A 78 -2.39 -2.27 5.87
N HIS A 79 -2.57 -3.55 6.22
CA HIS A 79 -1.49 -4.52 6.39
C HIS A 79 -1.91 -5.95 6.04
N VAL A 80 -1.02 -6.72 5.45
CA VAL A 80 -1.15 -8.18 5.26
C VAL A 80 -0.84 -8.90 6.58
N VAL A 81 -1.79 -9.71 7.05
CA VAL A 81 -1.68 -10.43 8.34
C VAL A 81 -1.61 -11.94 8.17
N THR A 82 -2.17 -12.48 7.09
CA THR A 82 -2.11 -13.92 6.79
C THR A 82 -1.74 -14.11 5.33
N LEU A 83 -0.83 -15.05 5.08
CA LEU A 83 -0.48 -15.54 3.77
C LEU A 83 -0.65 -17.06 3.72
N ASP A 84 -1.61 -17.53 2.93
CA ASP A 84 -1.94 -18.93 2.74
C ASP A 84 -1.57 -19.40 1.34
N LEU A 85 -0.44 -20.11 1.29
CA LEU A 85 0.11 -20.82 0.13
C LEU A 85 -0.08 -22.33 0.26
N SER A 86 -0.90 -22.80 1.20
CA SER A 86 -1.10 -24.23 1.40
C SER A 86 -1.91 -24.87 0.27
N HIS A 87 -1.83 -26.19 0.15
CA HIS A 87 -2.69 -27.00 -0.74
C HIS A 87 -2.66 -26.60 -2.23
N SER A 88 -1.60 -25.93 -2.67
CA SER A 88 -1.49 -25.36 -4.02
C SER A 88 -0.36 -25.96 -4.86
N PHE A 89 0.36 -26.97 -4.32
CA PHE A 89 1.40 -27.72 -5.03
C PHE A 89 2.46 -26.80 -5.67
N LEU A 90 2.71 -25.64 -5.04
CA LEU A 90 3.63 -24.63 -5.54
C LEU A 90 5.06 -25.16 -5.42
N GLU A 91 5.84 -25.04 -6.49
CA GLU A 91 7.29 -25.26 -6.43
C GLU A 91 8.02 -23.93 -6.51
N GLY A 92 8.92 -23.71 -5.56
CA GLY A 92 9.57 -22.42 -5.38
C GLY A 92 10.42 -22.39 -4.12
N PHE A 93 10.82 -21.18 -3.78
CA PHE A 93 11.46 -20.88 -2.50
C PHE A 93 10.80 -19.67 -1.86
N LEU A 94 10.93 -19.56 -0.54
CA LEU A 94 10.49 -18.37 0.17
C LEU A 94 11.47 -17.23 -0.10
N ALA A 95 11.02 -16.20 -0.80
CA ALA A 95 11.81 -15.01 -1.09
C ALA A 95 12.18 -14.27 0.22
N PRO A 96 13.40 -13.69 0.33
CA PRO A 96 13.79 -12.94 1.52
C PRO A 96 12.89 -11.72 1.78
N GLU A 97 12.23 -11.20 0.74
CA GLU A 97 11.24 -10.12 0.82
C GLU A 97 10.03 -10.48 1.67
N LEU A 98 9.81 -11.75 2.02
CA LEU A 98 8.86 -12.14 3.06
C LEU A 98 9.06 -11.34 4.36
N GLY A 99 10.30 -10.96 4.68
CA GLY A 99 10.62 -10.11 5.83
C GLY A 99 10.08 -8.67 5.75
N SER A 100 9.64 -8.22 4.57
CA SER A 100 8.98 -6.93 4.37
C SER A 100 7.50 -6.96 4.78
N LEU A 101 6.90 -8.15 4.92
CA LEU A 101 5.54 -8.32 5.48
C LEU A 101 5.59 -8.23 7.01
N LYS A 102 5.85 -7.02 7.53
CA LYS A 102 6.14 -6.76 8.95
C LYS A 102 5.01 -7.11 9.91
N PHE A 103 3.78 -7.17 9.40
CA PHE A 103 2.57 -7.45 10.18
C PHE A 103 2.03 -8.86 9.96
N LEU A 104 2.75 -9.69 9.20
CA LEU A 104 2.39 -11.08 8.96
C LEU A 104 2.42 -11.85 10.28
N GLN A 105 1.28 -12.44 10.63
CA GLN A 105 1.08 -13.24 11.83
C GLN A 105 1.05 -14.73 11.49
N GLU A 106 0.50 -15.07 10.33
CA GLU A 106 0.26 -16.45 9.92
C GLU A 106 0.80 -16.68 8.50
N LEU A 107 1.59 -17.75 8.35
CA LEU A 107 2.07 -18.24 7.07
C LEU A 107 1.75 -19.74 6.96
N TYR A 108 0.92 -20.10 5.99
CA TYR A 108 0.62 -21.49 5.67
C TYR A 108 1.34 -21.86 4.37
N ALA A 109 2.24 -22.84 4.42
CA ALA A 109 3.04 -23.28 3.28
C ALA A 109 3.11 -24.81 3.14
N SER A 110 2.14 -25.53 3.73
CA SER A 110 2.06 -26.99 3.68
C SER A 110 1.39 -27.49 2.40
N TYR A 111 1.86 -28.63 1.90
CA TYR A 111 1.23 -29.37 0.81
C TYR A 111 -0.12 -29.98 1.22
#